data_AF-M1W236-F1
#
_entry.id   AF-M1W236-F1
#
_cell.length_a   1.000
_cell.length_b   1.000
_cell.length_c   1.000
_cell.angle_alpha   90.00
_cell.angle_beta   90.00
_cell.angle_gamma   90.00
#
_symmetry.space_group_name_H-M   'P 1'
#
loop_
_entity.id
_entity.type
_entity.pdbx_description
1 polymer ?
#
loop_
_entity_poly.entity_id
_entity_poly.type
_entity_poly.pdbx_seq_one_letter_code
_entity_poly.pdbx_strand_id
1 'polypeptide(L)'
;MANVASATEADLAALNRRLEMAEVLEKIAQSESRRRAFDQENLPTPVLANPGAGVPSNAPSTNSADTSGEHIPPPLVLAVSNELAGVADEDINDIYTGKFKPWNIIRLHPLRSTRATDDEVASNVDLTSGTLVLKKKVHTIQEYLGNPAIYFSAFANYQYAYMRFFGKEHPDVVVAQNRFLAFIMQKSQVYIWARCIAYAMKHHKSVKARTIHDAAAWTDHSTVQVENFFTNLESLHAQSTQKRQRSDTAGASTST
;
A
#
# COMPACT_ATOMS: atom_id res chain seq x y z
N MET A 1 -30.13 -43.17 -37.24
CA MET A 1 -29.62 -43.65 -35.94
C MET A 1 -28.37 -42.86 -35.54
N ALA A 2 -28.50 -41.57 -35.21
CA ALA A 2 -27.36 -40.68 -34.92
C ALA A 2 -27.57 -39.77 -33.70
N ASN A 3 -28.45 -40.15 -32.76
CA ASN A 3 -28.87 -39.27 -31.65
C ASN A 3 -28.46 -39.76 -30.25
N VAL A 4 -27.70 -40.85 -30.15
CA VAL A 4 -27.32 -41.45 -28.85
C VAL A 4 -25.91 -41.05 -28.40
N ALA A 5 -24.99 -40.77 -29.33
CA ALA A 5 -23.60 -40.43 -28.99
C ALA A 5 -23.41 -38.99 -28.47
N SER A 6 -24.31 -38.06 -28.81
CA SER A 6 -24.22 -36.66 -28.37
C SER A 6 -24.68 -36.46 -26.92
N ALA A 7 -25.59 -37.30 -26.41
CA ALA A 7 -26.09 -37.21 -25.04
C ALA A 7 -24.99 -37.56 -24.02
N THR A 8 -24.13 -38.54 -24.33
CA THR A 8 -23.09 -39.02 -23.43
C THR A 8 -21.96 -38.02 -23.18
N GLU A 9 -21.66 -37.16 -24.16
CA GLU A 9 -20.60 -36.14 -24.03
C GLU A 9 -21.06 -34.96 -23.16
N ALA A 10 -22.32 -34.54 -23.30
CA ALA A 10 -22.93 -33.52 -22.46
C ALA A 10 -23.00 -33.97 -20.99
N ASP A 11 -23.36 -35.23 -20.75
CA ASP A 11 -23.42 -35.81 -19.41
C ASP A 11 -22.03 -35.91 -18.76
N LEU A 12 -21.01 -36.28 -19.52
CA LEU A 12 -19.61 -36.33 -19.03
C LEU A 12 -19.11 -34.92 -18.66
N ALA A 13 -19.40 -33.91 -19.49
CA ALA A 13 -19.03 -32.52 -19.22
C ALA A 13 -19.79 -31.94 -18.00
N ALA A 14 -21.03 -32.37 -17.75
CA ALA A 14 -21.79 -32.00 -16.57
C ALA A 14 -21.22 -32.66 -15.30
N LEU A 15 -20.78 -33.92 -15.41
CA LEU A 15 -20.16 -34.65 -14.30
C LEU A 15 -18.82 -34.02 -13.89
N ASN A 16 -17.96 -33.68 -14.86
CA ASN A 16 -16.68 -33.02 -14.59
C ASN A 16 -16.87 -31.67 -13.89
N ARG A 17 -17.84 -30.85 -14.35
CA ARG A 17 -18.17 -29.58 -13.68
C ARG A 17 -18.67 -29.76 -12.24
N ARG A 18 -19.44 -30.81 -11.98
CA ARG A 18 -19.87 -31.13 -10.61
C ARG A 18 -18.70 -31.55 -9.72
N LEU A 19 -17.75 -32.30 -10.27
CA LEU A 19 -16.56 -32.75 -9.54
C LEU A 19 -15.64 -31.57 -9.21
N GLU A 20 -15.40 -30.67 -10.17
CA GLU A 20 -14.65 -29.44 -9.94
C GLU A 20 -15.30 -28.53 -8.88
N MET A 21 -16.63 -28.36 -8.93
CA MET A 21 -17.34 -27.58 -7.90
C MET A 21 -17.23 -28.22 -6.50
N ALA A 22 -17.33 -29.55 -6.41
CA ALA A 22 -17.18 -30.25 -5.14
C ALA A 22 -15.77 -30.04 -4.54
N GLU A 23 -14.73 -30.12 -5.37
CA GLU A 23 -13.34 -29.87 -4.93
C GLU A 23 -13.14 -28.42 -4.44
N VAL A 24 -13.74 -27.43 -5.13
CA VAL A 24 -13.68 -26.02 -4.71
C VAL A 24 -14.39 -25.82 -3.37
N LEU A 25 -15.56 -26.42 -3.18
CA LEU A 25 -16.31 -26.33 -1.91
C LEU A 25 -15.54 -26.97 -0.74
N GLU A 26 -14.87 -28.09 -0.98
CA GLU A 26 -14.02 -28.73 0.02
C GLU A 26 -12.84 -27.83 0.41
N LYS A 27 -12.17 -27.20 -0.57
CA LYS A 27 -11.09 -26.24 -0.29
C LYS A 27 -11.58 -25.03 0.52
N ILE A 28 -12.78 -24.53 0.24
CA ILE A 28 -13.39 -23.45 1.03
C ILE A 28 -13.63 -23.92 2.47
N ALA A 29 -14.28 -25.07 2.67
CA ALA A 29 -14.54 -25.61 4.00
C ALA A 29 -13.26 -25.87 4.81
N GLN A 30 -12.20 -26.34 4.15
CA GLN A 30 -10.90 -26.55 4.77
C GLN A 30 -10.22 -25.23 5.16
N SER A 31 -10.33 -24.19 4.31
CA SER A 31 -9.81 -22.85 4.61
C SER A 31 -10.53 -22.19 5.79
N GLU A 32 -11.85 -22.33 5.88
CA GLU A 32 -12.65 -21.82 7.00
C GLU A 32 -12.33 -22.55 8.31
N SER A 33 -12.13 -23.86 8.25
CA SER A 33 -11.74 -24.66 9.41
C SER A 33 -10.37 -24.25 9.94
N ARG A 34 -9.38 -24.01 9.06
CA ARG A 34 -8.07 -23.48 9.44
C ARG A 34 -8.15 -22.09 10.07
N ARG A 35 -8.98 -21.21 9.52
CA ARG A 35 -9.21 -19.88 10.08
C ARG A 35 -9.82 -19.95 11.48
N ARG A 36 -10.83 -20.80 11.69
CA ARG A 36 -11.44 -20.99 13.02
C ARG A 36 -10.46 -21.57 14.05
N ALA A 37 -9.61 -22.52 13.65
CA ALA A 37 -8.58 -23.06 14.53
C ALA A 37 -7.57 -21.98 14.95
N PHE A 38 -7.13 -21.15 14.00
CA PHE A 38 -6.26 -20.01 14.27
C PHE A 38 -6.91 -18.97 15.19
N ASP A 39 -8.20 -18.69 15.01
CA ASP A 39 -8.95 -17.75 15.86
C ASP A 39 -9.11 -18.30 17.29
N GLN A 40 -9.29 -19.61 17.47
CA GLN A 40 -9.36 -20.25 18.79
C GLN A 40 -8.03 -20.21 19.55
N GLU A 41 -6.91 -20.40 18.86
CA GLU A 41 -5.57 -20.34 19.46
C GLU A 41 -5.17 -18.92 19.87
N ASN A 42 -5.73 -17.90 19.21
CA ASN A 42 -5.44 -16.49 19.47
C ASN A 42 -6.47 -15.77 20.36
N LEU A 43 -7.37 -16.50 21.02
CA LEU A 43 -8.27 -15.88 21.99
C LEU A 43 -7.44 -15.31 23.17
N PRO A 44 -7.51 -13.99 23.42
CA PRO A 44 -6.76 -13.37 24.50
C PRO A 44 -7.19 -13.97 25.84
N THR A 45 -6.21 -14.44 26.61
CA THR A 45 -6.41 -14.88 27.99
C THR A 45 -7.06 -13.72 28.76
N PRO A 46 -8.17 -13.94 29.49
CA PRO A 46 -8.86 -12.86 30.17
C PRO A 46 -7.95 -12.25 31.24
N VAL A 47 -7.45 -11.04 30.95
CA VAL A 47 -6.70 -10.22 31.90
C VAL A 47 -7.72 -9.68 32.92
N LEU A 48 -7.57 -10.13 34.17
CA LEU A 48 -8.31 -9.59 35.32
C LEU A 48 -8.12 -8.07 35.37
N ALA A 49 -9.24 -7.35 35.24
CA ALA A 49 -9.29 -5.90 35.18
C ALA A 49 -8.78 -5.25 36.47
N ASN A 50 -7.82 -4.34 36.32
CA ASN A 50 -7.41 -3.42 37.38
C ASN A 50 -8.08 -2.05 37.12
N PRO A 51 -8.96 -1.53 37.99
CA PRO A 51 -9.66 -0.28 37.75
C PRO A 51 -8.85 0.90 38.31
N GLY A 52 -8.31 1.72 37.41
CA GLY A 52 -7.90 3.09 37.77
C GLY A 52 -6.72 3.62 36.97
N ALA A 53 -7.00 4.53 36.04
CA ALA A 53 -6.33 5.83 35.92
C ALA A 53 -6.81 6.56 34.66
N GLY A 54 -6.95 7.88 34.80
CA GLY A 54 -7.57 8.78 33.84
C GLY A 54 -6.81 8.97 32.53
N VAL A 55 -7.59 9.41 31.55
CA VAL A 55 -7.18 9.82 30.22
C VAL A 55 -6.40 11.14 30.29
N PRO A 56 -5.28 11.26 29.56
CA PRO A 56 -4.99 12.50 28.86
C PRO A 56 -4.86 12.26 27.36
N SER A 57 -5.64 13.05 26.62
CA SER A 57 -5.47 13.31 25.19
C SER A 57 -4.15 14.04 24.99
N ASN A 58 -3.23 13.46 24.21
CA ASN A 58 -2.14 14.16 23.55
C ASN A 58 -1.52 13.24 22.49
N ALA A 59 -1.61 13.65 21.22
CA ALA A 59 -0.86 13.04 20.14
C ALA A 59 0.64 13.29 20.35
N PRO A 60 1.53 12.28 20.23
CA PRO A 60 2.94 12.47 20.50
C PRO A 60 3.63 13.08 19.27
N SER A 61 4.05 14.34 19.41
CA SER A 61 5.08 14.92 18.55
C SER A 61 6.42 14.28 18.88
N THR A 62 6.85 13.33 18.05
CA THR A 62 8.16 12.69 18.16
C THR A 62 9.16 13.39 17.26
N ASN A 63 9.99 14.23 17.88
CA ASN A 63 11.26 14.68 17.30
C ASN A 63 12.21 13.47 17.26
N SER A 64 12.54 13.03 16.05
CA SER A 64 13.47 11.91 15.82
C SER A 64 14.91 12.40 15.90
N ALA A 65 15.57 12.12 17.02
CA ALA A 65 17.01 11.99 17.11
C ALA A 65 17.33 10.56 17.55
N ASP A 66 17.90 9.82 16.60
CA ASP A 66 18.82 8.68 16.78
C ASP A 66 18.85 8.00 18.16
N THR A 67 18.07 6.92 18.29
CA THR A 67 18.43 5.81 19.18
C THR A 67 17.99 4.51 18.52
N SER A 68 18.96 3.65 18.23
CA SER A 68 18.82 2.23 17.89
C SER A 68 18.27 1.42 19.08
N GLY A 69 17.16 1.87 19.66
CA GLY A 69 16.30 1.05 20.47
C GLY A 69 15.31 0.38 19.54
N GLU A 70 15.17 -0.93 19.65
CA GLU A 70 14.15 -1.71 18.96
C GLU A 70 12.78 -1.08 19.27
N HIS A 71 12.26 -0.27 18.34
CA HIS A 71 11.02 0.46 18.55
C HIS A 71 9.87 -0.54 18.39
N ILE A 72 9.50 -1.18 19.49
CA ILE A 72 8.35 -2.08 19.53
C ILE A 72 7.10 -1.28 19.11
N PRO A 73 6.42 -1.67 18.02
CA PRO A 73 5.22 -0.99 17.57
C PRO A 73 4.14 -1.00 18.66
N PRO A 74 3.27 0.02 18.74
CA PRO A 74 2.14 0.00 19.64
C PRO A 74 1.29 -1.27 19.45
N PRO A 75 0.66 -1.85 20.49
CA PRO A 75 -0.15 -3.07 20.37
C PRO A 75 -1.25 -2.96 19.31
N LEU A 76 -1.79 -1.76 19.10
CA LEU A 76 -2.78 -1.47 18.06
C LEU A 76 -2.22 -1.66 16.64
N VAL A 77 -0.95 -1.29 16.39
CA VAL A 77 -0.27 -1.49 15.11
C VAL A 77 -0.07 -2.97 14.84
N LEU A 78 0.39 -3.73 15.84
CA LEU A 78 0.56 -5.18 15.74
C LEU A 78 -0.75 -5.89 15.44
N ALA A 79 -1.85 -5.50 16.10
CA ALA A 79 -3.17 -6.06 15.86
C ALA A 79 -3.63 -5.85 14.40
N VAL A 80 -3.49 -4.63 13.86
CA VAL A 80 -3.85 -4.33 12.47
C VAL A 80 -2.94 -5.05 11.47
N SER A 81 -1.65 -5.16 11.77
CA SER A 81 -0.69 -5.90 10.93
C SER A 81 -1.04 -7.39 10.85
N ASN A 82 -1.38 -8.01 11.98
CA ASN A 82 -1.84 -9.40 12.04
C ASN A 82 -3.13 -9.64 11.24
N GLU A 83 -4.02 -8.65 11.16
CA GLU A 83 -5.24 -8.69 10.34
C GLU A 83 -4.91 -8.58 8.82
N LEU A 84 -3.81 -7.90 8.46
CA LEU A 84 -3.36 -7.67 7.09
C LEU A 84 -2.20 -8.61 6.69
N ALA A 85 -2.51 -9.89 6.55
CA ALA A 85 -1.53 -10.93 6.24
C ALA A 85 -0.58 -10.54 5.08
N GLY A 86 0.72 -10.57 5.39
CA GLY A 86 1.79 -10.23 4.46
C GLY A 86 2.24 -8.77 4.51
N VAL A 87 1.47 -7.85 5.11
CA VAL A 87 1.85 -6.45 5.27
C VAL A 87 2.86 -6.27 6.42
N ALA A 88 3.91 -5.47 6.22
CA ALA A 88 4.94 -5.27 7.23
C ALA A 88 4.48 -4.30 8.35
N ASP A 89 4.83 -4.61 9.59
CA ASP A 89 4.51 -3.80 10.77
C ASP A 89 5.00 -2.35 10.63
N GLU A 90 6.15 -2.14 10.01
CA GLU A 90 6.73 -0.81 9.85
C GLU A 90 5.92 0.06 8.89
N ASP A 91 5.38 -0.52 7.82
CA ASP A 91 4.53 0.20 6.87
C ASP A 91 3.17 0.57 7.52
N ILE A 92 2.62 -0.33 8.36
CA ILE A 92 1.43 -0.05 9.16
C ILE A 92 1.71 1.05 10.20
N ASN A 93 2.85 0.99 10.88
CA ASN A 93 3.27 2.03 11.84
C ASN A 93 3.48 3.38 11.14
N ASP A 94 4.01 3.39 9.91
CA ASP A 94 4.15 4.60 9.11
C ASP A 94 2.78 5.23 8.79
N ILE A 95 1.73 4.41 8.57
CA ILE A 95 0.34 4.92 8.39
C ILE A 95 -0.16 5.54 9.70
N TYR A 96 0.00 4.80 10.81
CA TYR A 96 -0.41 5.26 12.14
C TYR A 96 0.28 6.57 12.56
N THR A 97 1.56 6.73 12.25
CA THR A 97 2.33 7.93 12.60
C THR A 97 2.25 9.06 11.55
N GLY A 98 1.51 8.86 10.45
CA GLY A 98 1.43 9.82 9.35
C GLY A 98 2.71 9.94 8.49
N LYS A 99 3.73 9.10 8.75
CA LYS A 99 5.00 9.09 8.01
C LYS A 99 4.89 8.39 6.66
N PHE A 100 3.86 7.58 6.43
CA PHE A 100 3.65 6.81 5.20
C PHE A 100 3.69 7.66 3.93
N LYS A 101 4.49 7.25 2.94
CA LYS A 101 4.66 7.96 1.68
C LYS A 101 3.72 7.37 0.62
N PRO A 102 3.07 8.19 -0.24
CA PRO A 102 2.16 7.68 -1.27
C PRO A 102 2.75 6.56 -2.14
N TRP A 103 4.00 6.73 -2.61
CA TRP A 103 4.66 5.72 -3.45
C TRP A 103 4.94 4.40 -2.74
N ASN A 104 4.93 4.37 -1.40
CA ASN A 104 5.10 3.14 -0.62
C ASN A 104 3.81 2.31 -0.58
N ILE A 105 2.70 2.77 -1.16
CA ILE A 105 1.44 2.03 -1.09
C ILE A 105 1.54 0.61 -1.63
N ILE A 106 2.36 0.35 -2.66
CA ILE A 106 2.62 -1.01 -3.17
C ILE A 106 3.10 -1.99 -2.10
N ARG A 107 3.76 -1.52 -1.04
CA ARG A 107 4.20 -2.34 0.09
C ARG A 107 3.05 -2.85 0.93
N LEU A 108 1.84 -2.33 0.76
CA LEU A 108 0.65 -2.83 1.42
C LEU A 108 -0.01 -3.96 0.63
N HIS A 109 0.53 -4.32 -0.54
CA HIS A 109 0.02 -5.47 -1.30
C HIS A 109 0.56 -6.78 -0.72
N PRO A 110 -0.28 -7.77 -0.36
CA PRO A 110 0.15 -8.99 0.36
C PRO A 110 1.32 -9.74 -0.29
N LEU A 111 1.28 -9.90 -1.62
CA LEU A 111 2.31 -10.63 -2.38
C LEU A 111 3.57 -9.81 -2.74
N ARG A 112 3.58 -8.51 -2.44
CA ARG A 112 4.73 -7.61 -2.72
C ARG A 112 5.38 -7.08 -1.45
N SER A 113 4.65 -7.18 -0.34
CA SER A 113 5.07 -6.76 0.99
C SER A 113 6.04 -7.73 1.66
N THR A 114 5.93 -9.03 1.32
CA THR A 114 6.93 -10.01 1.75
C THR A 114 8.25 -9.69 1.07
N ARG A 115 9.09 -8.96 1.79
CA ARG A 115 10.44 -8.55 1.44
C ARG A 115 11.09 -9.61 0.53
N ALA A 116 11.16 -9.34 -0.77
CA ALA A 116 12.29 -9.84 -1.55
C ALA A 116 13.48 -9.03 -1.02
N THR A 117 13.95 -9.45 0.16
CA THR A 117 15.07 -8.91 0.93
C THR A 117 15.08 -7.39 1.14
N ASP A 118 15.15 -6.96 2.40
CA ASP A 118 15.70 -5.63 2.73
C ASP A 118 17.14 -5.43 2.17
N ASP A 119 17.73 -6.41 1.46
CA ASP A 119 19.04 -6.35 0.80
C ASP A 119 19.07 -5.72 -0.60
N GLU A 120 17.93 -5.32 -1.20
CA GLU A 120 18.00 -4.31 -2.26
C GLU A 120 18.10 -2.90 -1.66
N VAL A 121 18.84 -2.75 -0.56
CA VAL A 121 19.55 -1.50 -0.38
C VAL A 121 20.47 -1.38 -1.58
N ALA A 122 20.23 -0.37 -2.41
CA ALA A 122 21.27 0.11 -3.31
C ALA A 122 22.37 0.70 -2.41
N SER A 123 23.22 -0.16 -1.88
CA SER A 123 24.39 0.18 -1.09
C SER A 123 25.35 0.84 -2.05
N ASN A 124 25.27 2.18 -2.08
CA ASN A 124 26.28 2.96 -2.76
C ASN A 124 27.30 3.31 -1.68
N VAL A 125 28.50 2.76 -1.83
CA VAL A 125 29.66 3.25 -1.09
C VAL A 125 29.92 4.65 -1.60
N ASP A 126 29.72 5.66 -0.74
CA ASP A 126 30.17 7.01 -1.06
C ASP A 126 31.69 7.04 -0.92
N LEU A 127 32.39 6.79 -2.02
CA LEU A 127 33.85 6.74 -2.11
C LEU A 127 34.51 8.05 -1.63
N THR A 128 33.77 9.16 -1.64
CA THR A 128 34.26 10.47 -1.19
C THR A 128 34.32 10.61 0.32
N SER A 129 33.41 9.95 1.05
CA SER A 129 33.30 10.02 2.52
C SER A 129 33.68 8.74 3.24
N GLY A 130 33.93 7.65 2.50
CA GLY A 130 34.18 6.31 3.06
C GLY A 130 32.98 5.73 3.80
N THR A 131 31.81 6.35 3.70
CA THR A 131 30.61 5.96 4.45
C THR A 131 29.69 5.09 3.59
N LEU A 132 29.24 3.97 4.16
CA LEU A 132 28.22 3.13 3.55
C LEU A 132 26.85 3.82 3.70
N VAL A 133 26.31 4.39 2.62
CA VAL A 133 24.98 5.01 2.66
C VAL A 133 23.95 4.02 2.16
N LEU A 134 23.13 3.52 3.08
CA LEU A 134 21.99 2.68 2.77
C LEU A 134 20.83 3.56 2.25
N LYS A 135 20.59 3.56 0.93
CA LYS A 135 19.46 4.28 0.34
C LYS A 135 18.23 3.39 0.29
N LYS A 136 17.16 3.82 0.96
CA LYS A 136 15.84 3.20 0.84
C LYS A 136 15.40 3.23 -0.63
N LYS A 137 14.99 2.08 -1.16
CA LYS A 137 14.42 1.95 -2.50
C LYS A 137 13.24 2.91 -2.66
N VAL A 138 13.29 3.74 -3.70
CA VAL A 138 12.20 4.62 -4.07
C VAL A 138 11.35 3.89 -5.09
N HIS A 139 10.12 3.57 -4.70
CA HIS A 139 9.16 2.95 -5.59
C HIS A 139 8.78 3.88 -6.73
N THR A 140 8.61 3.31 -7.93
CA THR A 140 8.36 4.07 -9.15
C THR A 140 7.08 3.60 -9.83
N ILE A 141 6.59 4.40 -10.78
CA ILE A 141 5.43 4.06 -11.62
C ILE A 141 5.56 2.66 -12.24
N GLN A 142 6.77 2.25 -12.63
CA GLN A 142 7.04 0.98 -13.32
C GLN A 142 6.54 -0.25 -12.54
N GLU A 143 6.60 -0.20 -11.21
CA GLU A 143 6.19 -1.32 -10.36
C GLU A 143 4.67 -1.52 -10.35
N TYR A 144 3.90 -0.52 -10.81
CA TYR A 144 2.45 -0.57 -10.92
C TYR A 144 1.97 -0.87 -12.35
N LEU A 145 2.81 -0.70 -13.38
CA LEU A 145 2.36 -0.66 -14.78
C LEU A 145 1.77 -1.98 -15.28
N GLY A 146 2.27 -3.11 -14.79
CA GLY A 146 1.87 -4.43 -15.29
C GLY A 146 0.47 -4.87 -14.87
N ASN A 147 -0.08 -4.31 -13.78
CA ASN A 147 -1.38 -4.74 -13.27
C ASN A 147 -2.02 -3.68 -12.34
N PRO A 148 -3.12 -3.00 -12.76
CA PRO A 148 -3.85 -2.06 -11.92
C PRO A 148 -4.37 -2.66 -10.60
N ALA A 149 -4.66 -3.96 -10.56
CA ALA A 149 -5.14 -4.64 -9.37
C ALA A 149 -4.13 -4.57 -8.21
N ILE A 150 -2.83 -4.43 -8.50
CA ILE A 150 -1.80 -4.24 -7.46
C ILE A 150 -2.07 -2.95 -6.68
N TYR A 151 -2.35 -1.85 -7.38
CA TYR A 151 -2.67 -0.59 -6.72
C TYR A 151 -3.99 -0.66 -5.96
N PHE A 152 -5.05 -1.22 -6.56
CA PHE A 152 -6.35 -1.27 -5.91
C PHE A 152 -6.33 -2.13 -4.63
N SER A 153 -5.66 -3.28 -4.67
CA SER A 153 -5.46 -4.14 -3.49
C SER A 153 -4.61 -3.45 -2.42
N ALA A 154 -3.49 -2.85 -2.81
CA ALA A 154 -2.64 -2.06 -1.90
C ALA A 154 -3.39 -0.89 -1.25
N PHE A 155 -4.17 -0.14 -2.02
CA PHE A 155 -4.94 1.00 -1.54
C PHE A 155 -6.08 0.56 -0.62
N ALA A 156 -6.74 -0.57 -0.91
CA ALA A 156 -7.74 -1.13 -0.01
C ALA A 156 -7.14 -1.48 1.37
N ASN A 157 -5.92 -2.04 1.41
CA ASN A 157 -5.21 -2.30 2.67
C ASN A 157 -4.80 -1.01 3.39
N TYR A 158 -4.41 0.04 2.66
CA TYR A 158 -4.20 1.38 3.23
C TYR A 158 -5.47 1.91 3.91
N GLN A 159 -6.61 1.83 3.22
CA GLN A 159 -7.90 2.27 3.76
C GLN A 159 -8.31 1.45 4.98
N TYR A 160 -8.09 0.14 4.96
CA TYR A 160 -8.35 -0.74 6.09
C TYR A 160 -7.55 -0.30 7.31
N ALA A 161 -6.22 -0.18 7.17
CA ALA A 161 -5.36 0.28 8.26
C ALA A 161 -5.78 1.67 8.77
N TYR A 162 -6.04 2.62 7.87
CA TYR A 162 -6.53 3.95 8.24
C TYR A 162 -7.84 3.89 9.02
N MET A 163 -8.82 3.11 8.55
CA MET A 163 -10.12 2.93 9.23
C MET A 163 -9.95 2.34 10.63
N ARG A 164 -9.03 1.38 10.81
CA ARG A 164 -8.78 0.77 12.13
C ARG A 164 -8.18 1.77 13.13
N PHE A 165 -7.33 2.69 12.66
CA PHE A 165 -6.68 3.68 13.52
C PHE A 165 -7.52 4.94 13.77
N PHE A 166 -8.21 5.42 12.75
CA PHE A 166 -8.78 6.77 12.72
C PHE A 166 -10.24 6.79 12.29
N GLY A 167 -10.84 5.65 11.95
CA GLY A 167 -12.19 5.60 11.38
C GLY A 167 -13.30 6.00 12.36
N LYS A 168 -13.04 5.93 13.67
CA LYS A 168 -14.00 6.39 14.68
C LYS A 168 -14.05 7.92 14.73
N GLU A 169 -12.90 8.56 14.65
CA GLU A 169 -12.73 10.02 14.70
C GLU A 169 -13.01 10.67 13.34
N HIS A 170 -12.71 9.96 12.25
CA HIS A 170 -12.76 10.45 10.87
C HIS A 170 -13.49 9.49 9.91
N PRO A 171 -14.77 9.14 10.16
CA PRO A 171 -15.52 8.21 9.31
C PRO A 171 -15.77 8.76 7.90
N ASP A 172 -15.87 10.08 7.76
CA ASP A 172 -16.03 10.79 6.49
C ASP A 172 -14.81 10.64 5.57
N VAL A 173 -13.60 10.56 6.14
CA VAL A 173 -12.37 10.32 5.39
C VAL A 173 -12.37 8.94 4.74
N VAL A 174 -12.86 7.92 5.43
CA VAL A 174 -12.96 6.55 4.86
C VAL A 174 -13.90 6.55 3.65
N VAL A 175 -15.03 7.26 3.74
CA VAL A 175 -15.96 7.44 2.60
C VAL A 175 -15.29 8.21 1.46
N ALA A 176 -14.55 9.27 1.76
CA ALA A 176 -13.84 10.07 0.78
C ALA A 176 -12.74 9.28 0.06
N GLN A 177 -11.97 8.46 0.78
CA GLN A 177 -10.99 7.55 0.20
C GLN A 177 -11.64 6.53 -0.74
N ASN A 178 -12.81 5.98 -0.39
CA ASN A 178 -13.55 5.07 -1.25
C ASN A 178 -14.01 5.75 -2.55
N ARG A 179 -14.49 7.00 -2.46
CA ARG A 179 -14.86 7.80 -3.65
C ARG A 179 -13.64 8.08 -4.54
N PHE A 180 -12.49 8.40 -3.94
CA PHE A 180 -11.24 8.56 -4.67
C PHE A 180 -10.81 7.27 -5.38
N LEU A 181 -10.88 6.12 -4.71
CA LEU A 181 -10.57 4.82 -5.32
C LEU A 181 -11.48 4.53 -6.52
N ALA A 182 -12.78 4.76 -6.36
CA ALA A 182 -13.76 4.61 -7.45
C ALA A 182 -13.47 5.56 -8.62
N PHE A 183 -13.07 6.81 -8.33
CA PHE A 183 -12.64 7.76 -9.35
C PHE A 183 -11.42 7.26 -10.13
N ILE A 184 -10.39 6.75 -9.47
CA ILE A 184 -9.21 6.18 -10.16
C ILE A 184 -9.61 4.97 -11.00
N MET A 185 -10.47 4.10 -10.48
CA MET A 185 -11.00 2.95 -11.21
C MET A 185 -11.75 3.40 -12.47
N GLN A 186 -12.63 4.39 -12.38
CA GLN A 186 -13.32 4.95 -13.54
C GLN A 186 -12.34 5.54 -14.57
N LYS A 187 -11.35 6.33 -14.12
CA LYS A 187 -10.34 6.93 -15.03
C LYS A 187 -9.49 5.87 -15.72
N SER A 188 -9.20 4.74 -15.05
CA SER A 188 -8.46 3.62 -15.64
C SER A 188 -9.17 2.93 -16.80
N GLN A 189 -10.48 3.14 -16.96
CA GLN A 189 -11.23 2.63 -18.12
C GLN A 189 -11.03 3.47 -19.38
N VAL A 190 -10.60 4.72 -19.24
CA VAL A 190 -10.50 5.70 -20.34
C VAL A 190 -9.04 6.06 -20.65
N TYR A 191 -8.20 6.15 -19.62
CA TYR A 191 -6.81 6.61 -19.75
C TYR A 191 -5.83 5.48 -19.48
N ILE A 192 -4.64 5.60 -20.07
CA ILE A 192 -3.55 4.67 -19.81
C ILE A 192 -3.22 4.61 -18.32
N TRP A 193 -2.98 3.41 -17.82
CA TRP A 193 -2.80 3.17 -16.39
C TRP A 193 -1.66 4.00 -15.76
N ALA A 194 -0.56 4.20 -16.50
CA ALA A 194 0.56 5.05 -16.10
C ALA A 194 0.14 6.47 -15.69
N ARG A 195 -0.87 7.06 -16.36
CA ARG A 195 -1.40 8.39 -15.99
C ARG A 195 -2.27 8.31 -14.74
N CYS A 196 -3.13 7.30 -14.66
CA CYS A 196 -4.01 7.12 -13.52
C CYS A 196 -3.20 6.97 -12.22
N ILE A 197 -2.14 6.17 -12.24
CA ILE A 197 -1.27 6.00 -11.06
C ILE A 197 -0.48 7.28 -10.75
N ALA A 198 0.04 7.98 -11.77
CA ALA A 198 0.73 9.26 -11.56
C ALA A 198 -0.19 10.31 -10.92
N TYR A 199 -1.44 10.40 -11.39
CA TYR A 199 -2.47 11.24 -10.79
C TYR A 199 -2.73 10.82 -9.34
N ALA A 200 -2.95 9.53 -9.11
CA ALA A 200 -3.29 9.01 -7.79
C ALA A 200 -2.22 9.35 -6.75
N MET A 201 -0.95 9.17 -7.10
CA MET A 201 0.18 9.47 -6.25
C MET A 201 0.35 10.97 -6.01
N LYS A 202 0.15 11.79 -7.05
CA LYS A 202 0.18 13.26 -6.94
C LYS A 202 -0.93 13.76 -6.02
N HIS A 203 -2.14 13.23 -6.17
CA HIS A 203 -3.29 13.58 -5.35
C HIS A 203 -3.07 13.19 -3.89
N HIS A 204 -2.68 11.94 -3.62
CA HIS A 204 -2.40 11.46 -2.25
C HIS A 204 -1.29 12.28 -1.58
N LYS A 205 -0.26 12.70 -2.33
CA LYS A 205 0.77 13.62 -1.83
C LYS A 205 0.19 14.99 -1.45
N SER A 206 -0.72 15.53 -2.26
CA SER A 206 -1.41 16.80 -2.00
C SER A 206 -2.27 16.70 -0.73
N VAL A 207 -3.06 15.63 -0.59
CA VAL A 207 -3.87 15.35 0.60
C VAL A 207 -3.00 15.27 1.85
N LYS A 208 -1.91 14.49 1.80
CA LYS A 208 -0.96 14.38 2.90
C LYS A 208 -0.35 15.73 3.30
N ALA A 209 -0.08 16.63 2.34
CA ALA A 209 0.49 17.94 2.61
C ALA A 209 -0.48 18.90 3.33
N ARG A 210 -1.80 18.70 3.19
CA ARG A 210 -2.82 19.43 3.95
C ARG A 210 -3.03 18.76 5.31
N THR A 211 -3.60 17.56 5.26
CA THR A 211 -3.75 16.60 6.37
C THR A 211 -4.41 15.35 5.81
N ILE A 212 -3.95 14.17 6.21
CA ILE A 212 -4.55 12.90 5.76
C ILE A 212 -5.98 12.71 6.27
N HIS A 213 -6.38 13.50 7.28
CA HIS A 213 -7.70 13.48 7.92
C HIS A 213 -8.70 14.47 7.31
N ASP A 214 -8.37 15.16 6.21
CA ASP A 214 -9.28 16.07 5.52
C ASP A 214 -10.02 15.34 4.40
N ALA A 215 -11.29 15.01 4.67
CA ALA A 215 -12.16 14.34 3.71
C ALA A 215 -12.39 15.18 2.44
N ALA A 216 -12.46 16.51 2.55
CA ALA A 216 -12.67 17.38 1.40
C ALA A 216 -11.46 17.32 0.46
N ALA A 217 -10.23 17.32 0.99
CA ALA A 217 -9.02 17.16 0.20
C ALA A 217 -8.99 15.84 -0.58
N TRP A 218 -9.48 14.74 0.00
CA TRP A 218 -9.58 13.46 -0.72
C TRP A 218 -10.52 13.55 -1.93
N THR A 219 -11.61 14.29 -1.84
CA THR A 219 -12.61 14.46 -2.92
C THR A 219 -12.34 15.65 -3.85
N ASP A 220 -11.34 16.48 -3.55
CA ASP A 220 -11.00 17.69 -4.31
C ASP A 220 -10.39 17.31 -5.67
N HIS A 221 -11.27 17.08 -6.64
CA HIS A 221 -10.94 16.73 -8.02
C HIS A 221 -11.55 17.75 -8.97
N SER A 222 -11.09 19.00 -8.89
CA SER A 222 -11.50 20.06 -9.83
C SER A 222 -11.46 19.54 -11.26
N THR A 223 -12.59 19.64 -11.97
CA THR A 223 -12.73 19.17 -13.37
C THR A 223 -11.61 19.70 -14.25
N VAL A 224 -11.27 20.98 -14.08
CA VAL A 224 -10.19 21.65 -14.81
C VAL A 224 -8.83 21.00 -14.51
N GLN A 225 -8.54 20.67 -13.26
CA GLN A 225 -7.27 20.01 -12.89
C GLN A 225 -7.20 18.58 -13.42
N VAL A 226 -8.31 17.84 -13.33
CA VAL A 226 -8.42 16.47 -13.83
C VAL A 226 -8.23 16.46 -15.35
N GLU A 227 -8.97 17.30 -16.08
CA GLU A 227 -8.84 17.44 -17.53
C GLU A 227 -7.41 17.79 -17.90
N ASN A 228 -6.86 18.87 -17.33
CA ASN A 228 -5.49 19.27 -17.62
C ASN A 228 -4.45 18.18 -17.32
N PHE A 229 -4.66 17.35 -16.30
CA PHE A 229 -3.73 16.25 -16.01
C PHE A 229 -3.84 15.12 -17.03
N PHE A 230 -5.05 14.73 -17.39
CA PHE A 230 -5.28 13.56 -18.22
C PHE A 230 -5.22 13.84 -19.73
N THR A 231 -5.48 15.07 -20.18
CA THR A 231 -5.45 15.46 -21.60
C THR A 231 -4.08 15.94 -22.05
N ASN A 232 -3.29 16.62 -21.20
CA ASN A 232 -1.98 17.13 -21.58
C ASN A 232 -0.96 15.99 -21.73
N LEU A 233 -0.65 15.66 -22.98
CA LEU A 233 0.23 14.57 -23.37
C LEU A 233 1.68 14.72 -22.88
N GLU A 234 2.13 15.95 -22.68
CA GLU A 234 3.53 16.28 -22.36
C GLU A 234 3.92 16.03 -20.89
N SER A 235 2.93 15.87 -19.99
CA SER A 235 3.17 15.88 -18.54
C SER A 235 3.86 14.64 -17.97
N LEU A 236 3.92 13.52 -18.71
CA LEU A 236 4.52 12.27 -18.24
C LEU A 236 6.05 12.18 -18.44
N HIS A 237 6.63 13.00 -19.32
CA HIS A 237 8.03 12.81 -19.75
C HIS A 237 9.08 13.36 -18.77
N ALA A 238 8.71 14.12 -17.74
CA ALA A 238 9.66 14.97 -17.00
C ALA A 238 10.18 14.44 -15.65
N GLN A 239 9.83 13.23 -15.20
CA GLN A 239 10.35 12.71 -13.91
C GLN A 239 11.44 11.65 -14.02
N SER A 240 11.82 11.25 -15.24
CA SER A 240 12.96 10.38 -15.45
C SER A 240 14.26 11.18 -15.45
N THR A 241 15.04 11.02 -14.39
CA THR A 241 16.45 11.39 -14.28
C THR A 241 16.80 12.87 -14.44
N GLN A 242 16.60 13.66 -13.37
CA GLN A 242 17.47 14.80 -13.13
C GLN A 242 18.87 14.25 -12.77
N LYS A 243 19.65 13.92 -13.81
CA LYS A 243 21.06 13.57 -13.71
C LYS A 243 21.75 14.78 -13.08
N ARG A 244 22.11 14.68 -11.79
CA ARG A 244 22.93 15.67 -11.09
C ARG A 244 24.18 15.90 -11.94
N GLN A 245 24.25 17.02 -12.65
CA GLN A 245 25.43 17.42 -13.38
C GLN A 245 26.48 17.71 -12.31
N ARG A 246 27.45 16.80 -12.14
CA ARG A 246 28.61 17.05 -11.29
C ARG A 246 29.39 18.18 -11.95
N SER A 247 29.42 19.33 -11.28
CA SER A 247 30.33 20.42 -11.60
C SER A 247 31.73 19.97 -11.16
N ASP A 248 32.48 19.36 -12.08
CA ASP A 248 33.91 19.10 -11.86
C ASP A 248 34.61 20.47 -11.80
N THR A 249 34.81 20.97 -10.59
CA THR A 249 35.61 22.17 -10.35
C THR A 249 37.06 21.73 -10.29
N ALA A 250 37.74 21.77 -11.43
CA ALA A 250 39.18 21.55 -11.51
C ALA A 250 39.90 22.72 -10.81
N GLY A 251 40.48 22.45 -9.65
CA GLY A 251 41.40 23.36 -8.98
C GLY A 251 42.68 23.49 -9.79
N ALA A 252 42.96 24.69 -10.27
CA ALA A 252 44.26 25.04 -10.85
C ALA A 252 45.27 25.24 -9.71
N SER A 253 46.24 24.34 -9.60
CA SER A 253 47.44 24.55 -8.79
C SER A 253 48.39 25.45 -9.56
N THR A 254 48.54 26.69 -9.13
CA THR A 254 49.67 27.56 -9.51
C THR A 254 50.81 27.35 -8.52
N SER A 255 51.92 26.84 -9.04
CA SER A 255 53.21 26.78 -8.36
C SER A 255 53.93 28.13 -8.50
N THR A 256 54.44 28.65 -7.39
CA THR A 256 55.55 29.62 -7.33
C THR A 256 56.44 29.22 -6.17
#